data_AF-A0A231RG71-F1
#
_entry.id   AF-A0A231RG71-F1
#
_cell.length_a   1.000
_cell.length_b   1.000
_cell.length_c   1.000
_cell.angle_alpha   90.00
_cell.angle_beta   90.00
_cell.angle_gamma   90.00
#
_symmetry.space_group_name_H-M   'P 1'
#
loop_
_entity.id
_entity.type
_entity.pdbx_description
1 polymer ?
#
loop_
_entity_poly.entity_id
_entity_poly.type
_entity_poly.pdbx_seq_one_letter_code
_entity_poly.pdbx_strand_id
1 'polypeptide(L)'
;MLEKIMINNFGPFKTFEMNFNKNISFIVGRNGSGKTQLLGAILSVFYGRHSIKTINSSAKEDMHISLSFKLHDSQIEVIRSSSDGKLFLENHTRSVSNDRISQLRKIDIGEYEPIIISHENNLLNFDIDLVKKHLFQLKLDNDAMQFLLNIINRVEQTKVKNAYLINSGGERYILKLLGLLSFALEDKKKLILIDDFGGLLDSYSFSLLLSLLDSISRDIQIILVMSSYHLESLQLKQSIEILHETNYSDSSKRSKHGFNYDFWDSDLFIKNQLSNSLNNKNNLVQYVINSKVEFEENIDMEFKEVKGINPIDSIISSVDQYVVAYLNVKRNKIGKILWGISDDRTVVGVRLEYRERDKLKRDVVNKLSQISPPVPSQVYSISLVDVYDDNMKLIENRYIIEVNVHPYSYEYFFSTGKDEVFIKTDGGKRKLKVHEMQIELTSRREI
;
A
#
# COMPACT_ATOMS: atom_id res chain seq x y z
N MET A 1 18.64 13.04 -10.62
CA MET A 1 17.74 12.75 -9.47
C MET A 1 16.73 13.86 -9.35
N LEU A 2 15.53 13.55 -8.88
CA LEU A 2 14.54 14.53 -8.44
C LEU A 2 14.99 15.08 -7.08
N GLU A 3 15.32 16.36 -6.99
CA GLU A 3 15.84 17.00 -5.77
C GLU A 3 14.73 17.63 -4.94
N LYS A 4 13.72 18.20 -5.60
CA LYS A 4 12.73 19.04 -4.95
C LYS A 4 11.38 18.97 -5.64
N ILE A 5 10.31 19.09 -4.85
CA ILE A 5 8.96 19.38 -5.33
C ILE A 5 8.43 20.64 -4.67
N MET A 6 7.72 21.46 -5.45
CA MET A 6 6.88 22.55 -4.95
C MET A 6 5.47 22.38 -5.50
N ILE A 7 4.47 22.50 -4.64
CA ILE A 7 3.06 22.33 -4.96
C ILE A 7 2.29 23.55 -4.48
N ASN A 8 1.54 24.17 -5.38
CA ASN A 8 0.52 25.15 -5.05
C ASN A 8 -0.82 24.69 -5.61
N ASN A 9 -1.83 24.71 -4.74
CA ASN A 9 -3.21 24.30 -5.04
C ASN A 9 -3.29 22.93 -5.73
N PHE A 10 -2.91 21.84 -5.06
CA PHE A 10 -3.16 20.48 -5.52
C PHE A 10 -3.48 19.52 -4.37
N GLY A 11 -4.56 18.76 -4.49
CA GLY A 11 -5.08 17.87 -3.45
C GLY A 11 -5.31 18.64 -2.14
N PRO A 12 -4.72 18.19 -1.02
CA PRO A 12 -4.78 18.92 0.26
C PRO A 12 -3.78 20.07 0.37
N PHE A 13 -2.87 20.24 -0.59
CA PHE A 13 -1.79 21.21 -0.52
C PHE A 13 -2.20 22.54 -1.13
N LYS A 14 -2.34 23.58 -0.30
CA LYS A 14 -2.42 24.98 -0.77
C LYS A 14 -1.04 25.50 -1.18
N THR A 15 -0.05 25.24 -0.32
CA THR A 15 1.37 25.44 -0.57
C THR A 15 2.12 24.30 0.12
N PHE A 16 3.03 23.64 -0.58
CA PHE A 16 3.86 22.57 -0.03
C PHE A 16 5.21 22.54 -0.75
N GLU A 17 6.26 22.30 0.01
CA GLU A 17 7.62 22.21 -0.49
C GLU A 17 8.33 21.07 0.24
N MET A 18 9.05 20.24 -0.51
CA MET A 18 9.86 19.16 0.05
C MET A 18 11.11 18.93 -0.80
N ASN A 19 12.21 18.63 -0.12
CA ASN A 19 13.43 18.11 -0.75
C ASN A 19 13.47 16.58 -0.64
N PHE A 20 13.98 15.92 -1.67
CA PHE A 20 14.16 14.48 -1.72
C PHE A 20 15.61 14.10 -1.53
N ASN A 21 15.83 12.96 -0.88
CA ASN A 21 17.14 12.33 -0.82
C ASN A 21 17.49 11.70 -2.15
N LYS A 22 18.80 11.63 -2.43
CA LYS A 22 19.35 10.94 -3.62
C LYS A 22 18.99 9.46 -3.68
N ASN A 23 18.98 8.81 -2.52
CA ASN A 23 18.76 7.37 -2.41
C ASN A 23 17.27 7.13 -2.12
N ILE A 24 16.87 7.06 -0.85
CA ILE A 24 15.49 6.81 -0.44
C ILE A 24 14.93 8.02 0.32
N SER A 25 13.74 8.45 -0.06
CA SER A 25 12.95 9.44 0.69
C SER A 25 11.76 8.74 1.35
N PHE A 26 11.67 8.84 2.69
CA PHE A 26 10.56 8.31 3.47
C PHE A 26 9.56 9.41 3.75
N ILE A 27 8.32 9.19 3.33
CA ILE A 27 7.22 10.12 3.59
C ILE A 27 6.18 9.40 4.44
N VAL A 28 6.12 9.76 5.71
CA VAL A 28 5.26 9.09 6.68
C VAL A 28 4.09 9.99 7.04
N GLY A 29 2.89 9.43 7.12
CA GLY A 29 1.73 10.20 7.54
C GLY A 29 0.52 9.33 7.79
N ARG A 30 -0.48 9.87 8.49
CA ARG A 30 -1.76 9.18 8.74
C ARG A 30 -2.55 8.97 7.47
N ASN A 31 -3.54 8.09 7.51
CA ASN A 31 -4.51 7.98 6.43
C ASN A 31 -5.20 9.33 6.20
N GLY A 32 -5.39 9.68 4.93
CA GLY A 32 -5.87 10.99 4.54
C GLY A 32 -4.78 12.05 4.41
N SER A 33 -3.63 12.03 5.10
CA SER A 33 -2.72 13.21 5.20
C SER A 33 -2.25 13.86 3.88
N GLY A 34 -2.35 13.16 2.74
CA GLY A 34 -1.99 13.68 1.41
C GLY A 34 -0.89 12.90 0.72
N LYS A 35 -0.40 11.81 1.32
CA LYS A 35 0.67 10.95 0.80
C LYS A 35 0.50 10.58 -0.69
N THR A 36 -0.63 9.96 -1.03
CA THR A 36 -0.94 9.61 -2.41
C THR A 36 -1.11 10.84 -3.31
N GLN A 37 -1.64 11.94 -2.80
CA GLN A 37 -1.77 13.19 -3.56
C GLN A 37 -0.39 13.79 -3.88
N LEU A 38 0.59 13.63 -2.99
CA LEU A 38 1.97 14.02 -3.24
C LEU A 38 2.60 13.19 -4.37
N LEU A 39 2.44 11.86 -4.34
CA LEU A 39 2.86 11.00 -5.47
C LEU A 39 2.14 11.39 -6.76
N GLY A 40 0.83 11.64 -6.67
CA GLY A 40 0.01 12.12 -7.78
C GLY A 40 0.46 13.46 -8.37
N ALA A 41 0.99 14.37 -7.56
CA ALA A 41 1.57 15.62 -8.02
C ALA A 41 2.80 15.36 -8.89
N ILE A 42 3.69 14.46 -8.48
CA ILE A 42 4.86 14.05 -9.29
C ILE A 42 4.38 13.51 -10.65
N LEU A 43 3.42 12.58 -10.65
CA LEU A 43 2.88 11.97 -11.87
C LEU A 43 2.23 12.99 -12.80
N SER A 44 1.56 13.99 -12.25
CA SER A 44 0.87 15.01 -13.04
C SER A 44 1.78 15.77 -13.99
N VAL A 45 3.08 15.84 -13.66
CA VAL A 45 4.09 16.46 -14.52
C VAL A 45 4.36 15.62 -15.76
N PHE A 46 4.40 14.29 -15.62
CA PHE A 46 4.67 13.34 -16.71
C PHE A 46 3.42 13.01 -17.54
N TYR A 47 2.29 12.75 -16.89
CA TYR A 47 1.07 12.22 -17.54
C TYR A 47 -0.01 13.28 -17.78
N GLY A 48 0.18 14.50 -17.27
CA GLY A 48 -0.68 15.65 -17.56
C GLY A 48 -2.14 15.43 -17.19
N ARG A 49 -3.04 15.77 -18.11
CA ARG A 49 -4.49 15.85 -17.85
C ARG A 49 -5.11 14.53 -17.38
N HIS A 50 -4.60 13.39 -17.82
CA HIS A 50 -5.17 12.07 -17.47
C HIS A 50 -5.01 11.76 -15.97
N SER A 51 -3.90 12.22 -15.38
CA SER A 51 -3.61 12.07 -13.95
C SER A 51 -4.22 13.15 -13.04
N ILE A 52 -4.89 14.16 -13.60
CA ILE A 52 -5.45 15.29 -12.83
C ILE A 52 -6.97 15.25 -12.87
N LYS A 53 -7.58 15.28 -11.68
CA LYS A 53 -9.01 15.49 -11.49
C LYS A 53 -9.26 16.95 -11.13
N THR A 54 -10.19 17.59 -11.85
CA THR A 54 -10.64 18.95 -11.57
C THR A 54 -12.07 18.93 -11.05
N ILE A 55 -12.32 19.54 -9.89
CA ILE A 55 -13.66 19.71 -9.34
C ILE A 55 -14.34 20.87 -10.06
N ASN A 56 -15.44 20.59 -10.77
CA ASN A 56 -16.23 21.62 -11.45
C ASN A 56 -16.77 22.64 -10.45
N SER A 57 -16.23 23.86 -10.48
CA SER A 57 -16.77 25.00 -9.74
C SER A 57 -16.66 26.26 -10.59
N SER A 58 -17.55 27.22 -10.37
CA SER A 58 -17.64 28.49 -11.09
C SER A 58 -16.44 29.44 -10.89
N ALA A 59 -15.61 29.20 -9.88
CA ALA A 59 -14.41 30.00 -9.60
C ALA A 59 -13.15 29.31 -10.15
N LYS A 60 -12.31 30.07 -10.86
CA LYS A 60 -11.01 29.61 -11.36
C LYS A 60 -10.00 29.56 -10.20
N GLU A 61 -9.22 28.49 -10.10
CA GLU A 61 -8.09 28.36 -9.18
C GLU A 61 -6.90 27.85 -10.00
N ASP A 62 -5.79 28.55 -9.95
CA ASP A 62 -4.59 28.15 -10.69
C ASP A 62 -3.81 27.11 -9.87
N MET A 63 -3.36 26.05 -10.54
CA MET A 63 -2.51 25.00 -9.99
C MET A 63 -1.07 25.23 -10.44
N HIS A 64 -0.10 24.93 -9.58
CA HIS A 64 1.31 24.96 -9.96
C HIS A 64 2.07 23.84 -9.26
N ILE A 65 2.67 22.94 -10.03
CA ILE A 65 3.52 21.84 -9.54
C ILE A 65 4.87 21.97 -10.23
N SER A 66 5.94 22.15 -9.46
CA SER A 66 7.31 22.21 -9.95
C SER A 66 8.11 21.03 -9.42
N LEU A 67 8.84 20.37 -10.32
CA LEU A 67 9.82 19.33 -10.01
C LEU A 67 11.21 19.81 -10.42
N SER A 68 12.13 19.86 -9.46
CA SER A 68 13.53 20.22 -9.73
C SER A 68 14.39 18.97 -9.79
N PHE A 69 15.10 18.77 -10.90
CA PHE A 69 16.00 17.66 -11.14
C PHE A 69 17.44 18.13 -11.23
N LYS A 70 18.37 17.34 -10.70
CA LYS A 70 19.81 17.47 -10.93
C LYS A 70 20.30 16.37 -11.85
N LEU A 71 20.84 16.79 -12.99
CA LEU A 71 21.28 15.95 -14.09
C LEU A 71 22.70 16.37 -14.47
N HIS A 72 23.70 15.60 -14.02
CA HIS A 72 25.11 15.95 -14.15
C HIS A 72 25.37 17.39 -13.67
N ASP A 73 25.86 18.27 -14.55
CA ASP A 73 26.16 19.68 -14.29
C ASP A 73 25.00 20.63 -14.63
N SER A 74 23.77 20.11 -14.69
CA SER A 74 22.56 20.87 -14.99
C SER A 74 21.50 20.71 -13.91
N GLN A 75 20.79 21.79 -13.64
CA GLN A 75 19.53 21.78 -12.91
C GLN A 75 18.38 22.04 -13.87
N ILE A 76 17.35 21.22 -13.78
CA ILE A 76 16.16 21.32 -14.62
C ILE A 76 14.98 21.50 -13.70
N GLU A 77 14.15 22.48 -14.00
CA GLU A 77 12.87 22.65 -13.35
C GLU A 77 11.77 22.38 -14.38
N VAL A 78 10.89 21.44 -14.06
CA VAL A 78 9.75 21.08 -14.90
C VAL A 78 8.49 21.48 -14.16
N ILE A 79 7.70 22.34 -14.79
CA ILE A 79 6.55 22.98 -14.20
C ILE A 79 5.29 22.54 -14.94
N ARG A 80 4.32 22.05 -14.18
CA ARG A 80 2.96 21.78 -14.59
C ARG A 80 2.05 22.81 -13.95
N SER A 81 1.43 23.66 -14.75
CA SER A 81 0.51 24.69 -14.26
C SER A 81 -0.87 24.57 -14.90
N SER A 82 -1.89 25.06 -14.19
CA SER A 82 -3.19 25.35 -14.79
C SER A 82 -3.47 26.84 -14.70
N SER A 83 -3.96 27.40 -15.81
CA SER A 83 -4.48 28.77 -15.86
C SER A 83 -5.68 28.79 -16.80
N ASP A 84 -6.77 29.42 -16.37
CA ASP A 84 -8.03 29.49 -17.12
C ASP A 84 -8.59 28.11 -17.54
N GLY A 85 -8.34 27.07 -16.74
CA GLY A 85 -8.78 25.70 -17.04
C GLY A 85 -7.99 25.00 -18.15
N LYS A 86 -6.93 25.64 -18.67
CA LYS A 86 -5.95 25.01 -19.56
C LYS A 86 -4.74 24.56 -18.76
N LEU A 87 -4.15 23.43 -19.16
CA LEU A 87 -2.94 22.89 -18.56
C LEU A 87 -1.74 23.24 -19.44
N PHE A 88 -0.65 23.66 -18.81
CA PHE A 88 0.60 24.05 -19.46
C PHE A 88 1.76 23.16 -18.95
N LEU A 89 2.77 22.94 -19.79
CA LEU A 89 4.05 22.36 -19.40
C LEU A 89 5.14 23.39 -19.71
N GLU A 90 5.99 23.67 -18.74
CA GLU A 90 7.17 24.49 -18.95
C GLU A 90 8.42 23.73 -18.47
N ASN A 91 9.50 23.84 -19.24
CA ASN A 91 10.79 23.25 -18.91
C ASN A 91 11.83 24.36 -18.84
N HIS A 92 12.41 24.58 -17.66
CA HIS A 92 13.47 25.55 -17.43
C HIS A 92 14.77 24.81 -17.18
N THR A 93 15.79 25.05 -18.00
CA THR A 93 17.11 24.43 -17.85
C THR A 93 18.14 25.48 -17.43
N ARG A 94 18.84 25.22 -16.33
CA ARG A 94 19.98 26.01 -15.87
C ARG A 94 21.23 25.14 -15.90
N SER A 95 22.17 25.47 -16.80
CA SER A 95 23.50 24.86 -16.78
C SER A 95 24.30 25.46 -15.63
N VAL A 96 24.89 24.61 -14.79
CA VAL A 96 25.88 25.00 -13.79
C VAL A 96 27.28 25.11 -14.43
N SER A 97 27.45 24.51 -15.62
CA SER A 97 28.69 24.60 -16.41
C SER A 97 28.68 25.83 -17.36
N ASN A 98 29.85 26.46 -17.50
CA ASN A 98 30.08 27.54 -18.48
C ASN A 98 30.27 27.02 -19.92
N ASP A 99 30.17 25.71 -20.15
CA ASP A 99 30.33 25.11 -21.47
C ASP A 99 29.06 25.31 -22.32
N ARG A 100 29.24 25.89 -23.51
CA ARG A 100 28.17 26.14 -24.48
C ARG A 100 27.51 24.86 -24.99
N ILE A 101 28.23 23.73 -25.03
CA ILE A 101 27.67 22.46 -25.50
C ILE A 101 26.66 21.91 -24.48
N SER A 102 26.95 22.03 -23.18
CA SER A 102 26.04 21.66 -22.09
C SER A 102 24.74 22.47 -22.11
N GLN A 103 24.82 23.74 -22.50
CA GLN A 103 23.65 24.64 -22.61
C GLN A 103 22.73 24.30 -23.80
N LEU A 104 23.22 23.56 -24.80
CA LEU A 104 22.47 23.20 -26.03
C LEU A 104 21.86 21.80 -25.99
N ARG A 105 22.16 20.97 -24.98
CA ARG A 105 21.57 19.64 -24.86
C ARG A 105 20.09 19.78 -24.48
N LYS A 106 19.18 19.26 -25.33
CA LYS A 106 17.83 18.90 -24.88
C LYS A 106 17.99 17.77 -23.87
N ILE A 107 17.73 18.05 -22.60
CA ILE A 107 17.78 17.04 -21.57
C ILE A 107 16.37 16.47 -21.43
N ASP A 108 16.26 15.17 -21.71
CA ASP A 108 15.03 14.41 -21.56
C ASP A 108 14.93 13.90 -20.12
N ILE A 109 13.81 14.21 -19.46
CA ILE A 109 13.50 13.67 -18.13
C ILE A 109 12.76 12.33 -18.21
N GLY A 110 12.56 11.77 -19.40
CA GLY A 110 11.88 10.49 -19.63
C GLY A 110 12.49 9.32 -18.87
N GLU A 111 13.82 9.30 -18.64
CA GLU A 111 14.46 8.28 -17.78
C GLU A 111 14.02 8.33 -16.31
N TYR A 112 13.48 9.48 -15.87
CA TYR A 112 12.89 9.72 -14.55
C TYR A 112 11.37 9.60 -14.55
N GLU A 113 10.76 9.18 -15.66
CA GLU A 113 9.36 8.76 -15.64
C GLU A 113 9.19 7.66 -14.59
N PRO A 114 8.43 7.93 -13.52
CA PRO A 114 8.43 7.05 -12.36
C PRO A 114 7.69 5.74 -12.67
N ILE A 115 8.23 4.64 -12.14
CA ILE A 115 7.41 3.45 -11.90
C ILE A 115 6.68 3.58 -10.58
N ILE A 116 5.40 3.24 -10.54
CA ILE A 116 4.65 3.22 -9.27
C ILE A 116 4.33 1.80 -8.85
N ILE A 117 4.58 1.55 -7.58
CA ILE A 117 4.26 0.31 -6.90
C ILE A 117 3.12 0.61 -5.93
N SER A 118 1.92 0.09 -6.21
CA SER A 118 0.76 0.15 -5.31
C SER A 118 0.28 -1.26 -4.99
N HIS A 119 -0.17 -1.50 -3.75
CA HIS A 119 -0.69 -2.79 -3.33
C HIS A 119 -1.97 -3.20 -4.10
N GLU A 120 -2.76 -2.22 -4.55
CA GLU A 120 -4.00 -2.44 -5.29
C GLU A 120 -3.78 -2.84 -6.76
N ASN A 121 -2.58 -2.65 -7.31
CA ASN A 121 -2.27 -3.03 -8.69
C ASN A 121 -2.28 -4.57 -8.81
N ASN A 122 -3.44 -5.14 -9.14
CA ASN A 122 -3.64 -6.57 -9.37
C ASN A 122 -3.19 -7.04 -10.75
N LEU A 123 -2.76 -6.11 -11.61
CA LEU A 123 -2.52 -6.35 -13.04
C LEU A 123 -1.08 -6.73 -13.38
N LEU A 124 -0.20 -6.82 -12.37
CA LEU A 124 1.21 -7.15 -12.56
C LEU A 124 1.43 -8.66 -12.50
N ASN A 125 1.82 -9.21 -13.65
CA ASN A 125 2.26 -10.59 -13.76
C ASN A 125 3.61 -10.76 -13.03
N PHE A 126 3.80 -11.91 -12.39
CA PHE A 126 5.04 -12.22 -11.70
C PHE A 126 5.92 -13.12 -12.57
N ASP A 127 7.07 -12.58 -12.99
CA ASP A 127 8.12 -13.31 -13.70
C ASP A 127 9.22 -13.72 -12.71
N ILE A 128 9.17 -14.99 -12.28
CA ILE A 128 10.09 -15.52 -11.28
C ILE A 128 11.54 -15.55 -11.78
N ASP A 129 11.76 -15.77 -13.08
CA ASP A 129 13.09 -15.91 -13.67
C ASP A 129 13.77 -14.54 -13.73
N LEU A 130 13.01 -13.52 -14.13
CA LEU A 130 13.46 -12.12 -14.09
C LEU A 130 13.78 -11.68 -12.65
N VAL A 131 12.92 -12.06 -11.70
CA VAL A 131 13.13 -11.75 -10.27
C VAL A 131 14.40 -12.39 -9.75
N LYS A 132 14.62 -13.69 -10.02
CA LYS A 132 15.86 -14.38 -9.62
C LYS A 132 17.09 -13.73 -10.25
N LYS A 133 17.07 -13.46 -11.55
CA LYS A 133 18.17 -12.80 -12.27
C LYS A 133 18.61 -11.52 -11.56
N HIS A 134 17.67 -10.64 -11.25
CA HIS A 134 17.97 -9.36 -10.60
C HIS A 134 18.35 -9.52 -9.13
N LEU A 135 17.66 -10.40 -8.39
CA LEU A 135 17.97 -10.63 -6.98
C LEU A 135 19.42 -11.07 -6.77
N PHE A 136 19.94 -12.00 -7.61
CA PHE A 136 21.33 -12.45 -7.53
C PHE A 136 22.37 -11.39 -7.91
N GLN A 137 21.96 -10.31 -8.59
CA GLN A 137 22.84 -9.18 -8.92
C GLN A 137 22.90 -8.14 -7.80
N LEU A 138 21.91 -8.12 -6.90
CA LEU A 138 21.84 -7.20 -5.78
C LEU A 138 22.78 -7.61 -4.66
N LYS A 139 23.46 -6.63 -4.07
CA LYS A 139 24.30 -6.82 -2.88
C LYS A 139 23.41 -6.73 -1.63
N LEU A 140 22.75 -7.82 -1.30
CA LEU A 140 21.91 -7.94 -0.10
C LEU A 140 22.69 -8.57 1.06
N ASP A 141 22.25 -8.28 2.28
CA ASP A 141 22.67 -9.06 3.44
C ASP A 141 22.15 -10.50 3.36
N ASN A 142 22.81 -11.42 4.07
CA ASN A 142 22.49 -12.84 3.99
C ASN A 142 21.06 -13.15 4.47
N ASP A 143 20.56 -12.44 5.50
CA ASP A 143 19.25 -12.70 6.07
C ASP A 143 18.14 -12.31 5.10
N ALA A 144 18.24 -11.13 4.48
CA ALA A 144 17.32 -10.65 3.46
C ALA A 144 17.36 -11.54 2.21
N MET A 145 18.56 -11.93 1.76
CA MET A 145 18.71 -12.84 0.63
C MET A 145 18.05 -14.20 0.91
N GLN A 146 18.32 -14.82 2.06
CA GLN A 146 17.74 -16.10 2.44
C GLN A 146 16.21 -16.03 2.57
N PHE A 147 15.70 -14.97 3.21
CA PHE A 147 14.26 -14.75 3.34
C PHE A 147 13.56 -14.65 1.98
N LEU A 148 14.08 -13.83 1.06
CA LEU A 148 13.49 -13.66 -0.28
C LEU A 148 13.61 -14.95 -1.11
N LEU A 149 14.75 -15.64 -1.05
CA LEU A 149 14.93 -16.92 -1.74
C LEU A 149 14.00 -18.01 -1.20
N ASN A 150 13.75 -18.06 0.11
CA ASN A 150 12.80 -19.01 0.70
C ASN A 150 11.39 -18.80 0.14
N ILE A 151 10.93 -17.54 0.06
CA ILE A 151 9.64 -17.21 -0.56
C ILE A 151 9.62 -17.62 -2.03
N ILE A 152 10.62 -17.21 -2.80
CA ILE A 152 10.71 -17.50 -4.24
C ILE A 152 10.73 -19.00 -4.52
N ASN A 153 11.58 -19.76 -3.82
CA ASN A 153 11.72 -21.21 -4.02
C ASN A 153 10.43 -21.95 -3.65
N ARG A 154 9.76 -21.55 -2.57
CA ARG A 154 8.46 -22.11 -2.19
C ARG A 154 7.43 -21.88 -3.30
N VAL A 155 7.30 -20.63 -3.75
CA VAL A 155 6.36 -20.23 -4.81
C VAL A 155 6.64 -20.97 -6.12
N GLU A 156 7.91 -21.15 -6.47
CA GLU A 156 8.30 -21.92 -7.65
C GLU A 156 7.82 -23.38 -7.59
N GLN A 157 7.96 -24.01 -6.43
CA GLN A 157 7.53 -25.39 -6.19
C GLN A 157 6.01 -25.55 -6.24
N THR A 158 5.26 -24.47 -5.95
CA THR A 158 3.79 -24.47 -6.01
C THR A 158 3.24 -23.99 -7.35
N LYS A 159 4.09 -23.91 -8.40
CA LYS A 159 3.64 -23.54 -9.74
C LYS A 159 2.66 -24.58 -10.30
N VAL A 160 1.48 -24.11 -10.66
CA VAL A 160 0.45 -24.92 -11.32
C VAL A 160 0.00 -24.21 -12.60
N LYS A 161 0.25 -24.83 -13.75
CA LYS A 161 -0.01 -24.27 -15.09
C LYS A 161 0.65 -22.87 -15.24
N ASN A 162 -0.16 -21.82 -15.14
CA ASN A 162 0.19 -20.40 -15.30
C ASN A 162 -0.11 -19.61 -14.01
N ALA A 163 0.02 -20.27 -12.86
CA ALA A 163 -0.22 -19.65 -11.56
C ALA A 163 0.76 -20.17 -10.51
N TYR A 164 0.94 -19.34 -9.50
CA TYR A 164 1.80 -19.56 -8.35
C TYR A 164 0.93 -19.49 -7.08
N LEU A 165 0.92 -20.55 -6.29
CA LEU A 165 0.15 -20.56 -5.04
C LEU A 165 0.92 -19.86 -3.93
N ILE A 166 0.26 -18.89 -3.30
CA ILE A 166 0.81 -18.05 -2.23
C ILE A 166 0.02 -18.21 -0.93
N ASN A 167 0.69 -18.03 0.21
CA ASN A 167 0.08 -18.36 1.50
C ASN A 167 -0.51 -17.13 2.20
N SER A 168 -0.16 -15.91 1.79
CA SER A 168 -0.68 -14.72 2.45
C SER A 168 -0.67 -13.46 1.59
N GLY A 169 -1.47 -12.46 1.97
CA GLY A 169 -1.41 -11.12 1.39
C GLY A 169 -0.05 -10.42 1.56
N GLY A 170 0.69 -10.71 2.65
CA GLY A 170 2.05 -10.17 2.85
C GLY A 170 3.06 -10.76 1.87
N GLU A 171 2.96 -12.08 1.63
CA GLU A 171 3.76 -12.75 0.60
C GLU A 171 3.40 -12.25 -0.80
N ARG A 172 2.10 -12.08 -1.09
CA ARG A 172 1.64 -11.44 -2.33
C ARG A 172 2.29 -10.08 -2.53
N TYR A 173 2.28 -9.26 -1.48
CA TYR A 173 2.87 -7.93 -1.50
C TYR A 173 4.36 -7.97 -1.81
N ILE A 174 5.12 -8.87 -1.15
CA ILE A 174 6.56 -9.07 -1.39
C ILE A 174 6.81 -9.47 -2.85
N LEU A 175 6.10 -10.48 -3.37
CA LEU A 175 6.29 -10.96 -4.74
C LEU A 175 5.92 -9.92 -5.79
N LYS A 176 4.81 -9.18 -5.60
CA LYS A 176 4.44 -8.07 -6.48
C LYS A 176 5.50 -6.98 -6.50
N LEU A 177 6.00 -6.59 -5.31
CA LEU A 177 7.07 -5.61 -5.17
C LEU A 177 8.34 -6.10 -5.89
N LEU A 178 8.76 -7.35 -5.69
CA LEU A 178 9.91 -7.94 -6.36
C LEU A 178 9.76 -7.93 -7.88
N GLY A 179 8.60 -8.34 -8.41
CA GLY A 179 8.33 -8.33 -9.84
C GLY A 179 8.45 -6.93 -10.45
N LEU A 180 7.86 -5.93 -9.79
CA LEU A 180 7.93 -4.53 -10.20
C LEU A 180 9.35 -3.96 -10.13
N LEU A 181 10.07 -4.23 -9.05
CA LEU A 181 11.47 -3.79 -8.89
C LEU A 181 12.36 -4.40 -9.97
N SER A 182 12.14 -5.68 -10.29
CA SER A 182 12.89 -6.39 -11.33
C SER A 182 12.62 -5.81 -12.72
N PHE A 183 11.37 -5.42 -12.99
CA PHE A 183 11.04 -4.68 -14.21
C PHE A 183 11.72 -3.30 -14.23
N ALA A 184 11.68 -2.55 -13.12
CA ALA A 184 12.32 -1.24 -13.02
C ALA A 184 13.84 -1.31 -13.27
N LEU A 185 14.49 -2.37 -12.80
CA LEU A 185 15.89 -2.67 -13.05
C LEU A 185 16.14 -3.03 -14.53
N GLU A 186 15.30 -3.89 -15.12
CA GLU A 186 15.42 -4.28 -16.53
C GLU A 186 15.25 -3.08 -17.49
N ASP A 187 14.28 -2.21 -17.22
CA ASP A 187 14.01 -0.99 -18.01
C ASP A 187 14.89 0.20 -17.60
N LYS A 188 15.85 -0.01 -16.69
CA LYS A 188 16.84 0.97 -16.23
C LYS A 188 16.24 2.28 -15.73
N LYS A 189 15.06 2.23 -15.11
CA LYS A 189 14.40 3.42 -14.57
C LYS A 189 15.27 4.10 -13.52
N LYS A 190 15.15 5.44 -13.42
CA LYS A 190 15.89 6.24 -12.44
C LYS A 190 15.07 6.67 -11.22
N LEU A 191 13.75 6.48 -11.26
CA LEU A 191 12.84 6.86 -10.19
C LEU A 191 11.77 5.79 -9.97
N ILE A 192 11.60 5.38 -8.71
CA ILE A 192 10.51 4.49 -8.26
C ILE A 192 9.70 5.23 -7.20
N LEU A 193 8.38 5.20 -7.34
CA LEU A 193 7.42 5.66 -6.35
C LEU A 193 6.74 4.43 -5.73
N ILE A 194 6.64 4.36 -4.41
CA ILE A 194 5.95 3.25 -3.73
C ILE A 194 4.84 3.82 -2.86
N ASP A 195 3.60 3.42 -3.11
CA ASP A 195 2.44 3.76 -2.29
C ASP A 195 2.15 2.67 -1.24
N ASP A 196 1.84 3.13 -0.03
CA ASP A 196 1.58 2.34 1.18
C ASP A 196 2.62 1.23 1.46
N PHE A 197 3.90 1.62 1.53
CA PHE A 197 4.97 0.66 1.76
C PHE A 197 4.84 -0.04 3.12
N GLY A 198 4.74 -1.37 3.10
CA GLY A 198 4.79 -2.19 4.31
C GLY A 198 3.47 -2.35 5.05
N GLY A 199 2.34 -1.87 4.50
CA GLY A 199 1.02 -1.98 5.13
C GLY A 199 0.52 -3.42 5.36
N LEU A 200 1.11 -4.43 4.72
CA LEU A 200 0.75 -5.85 4.92
C LEU A 200 1.84 -6.67 5.60
N LEU A 201 2.89 -6.02 6.10
CA LEU A 201 4.09 -6.66 6.63
C LEU A 201 4.16 -6.54 8.14
N ASP A 202 4.63 -7.60 8.80
CA ASP A 202 5.17 -7.52 10.15
C ASP A 202 6.53 -6.78 10.15
N SER A 203 7.02 -6.39 11.34
CA SER A 203 8.25 -5.61 11.48
C SER A 203 9.51 -6.33 10.98
N TYR A 204 9.55 -7.66 11.02
CA TYR A 204 10.70 -8.44 10.52
C TYR A 204 10.70 -8.48 8.99
N SER A 205 9.57 -8.84 8.38
CA SER A 205 9.41 -8.81 6.93
C SER A 205 9.65 -7.41 6.35
N PHE A 206 9.20 -6.37 7.07
CA PHE A 206 9.43 -4.97 6.71
C PHE A 206 10.92 -4.62 6.70
N SER A 207 11.68 -4.99 7.74
CA SER A 207 13.10 -4.64 7.85
C SER A 207 13.94 -5.31 6.76
N LEU A 208 13.62 -6.55 6.39
CA LEU A 208 14.28 -7.25 5.30
C LEU A 208 13.99 -6.64 3.92
N LEU A 209 12.74 -6.23 3.67
CA LEU A 209 12.41 -5.50 2.45
C LEU A 209 13.05 -4.11 2.40
N LEU A 210 13.26 -3.47 3.55
CA LEU A 210 13.99 -2.21 3.62
C LEU A 210 15.46 -2.41 3.20
N SER A 211 16.12 -3.48 3.64
CA SER A 211 17.47 -3.84 3.17
C SER A 211 17.53 -4.03 1.64
N LEU A 212 16.47 -4.61 1.04
CA LEU A 212 16.34 -4.74 -0.41
C LEU A 212 16.30 -3.37 -1.10
N LEU A 213 15.43 -2.47 -0.63
CA LEU A 213 15.32 -1.12 -1.18
C LEU A 213 16.63 -0.33 -1.00
N ASP A 214 17.31 -0.46 0.15
CA ASP A 214 18.61 0.15 0.38
C ASP A 214 19.65 -0.29 -0.66
N SER A 215 19.65 -1.57 -1.03
CA SER A 215 20.55 -2.10 -2.07
C SER A 215 20.25 -1.51 -3.45
N ILE A 216 18.97 -1.44 -3.83
CA ILE A 216 18.51 -0.88 -5.11
C ILE A 216 18.72 0.65 -5.17
N SER A 217 18.63 1.32 -4.02
CA SER A 217 18.72 2.79 -3.92
C SER A 217 20.06 3.38 -4.35
N ARG A 218 21.07 2.54 -4.57
CA ARG A 218 22.39 2.91 -5.09
C ARG A 218 22.33 3.36 -6.55
N ASP A 219 21.42 2.78 -7.33
CA ASP A 219 21.31 3.00 -8.77
C ASP A 219 20.02 3.72 -9.17
N ILE A 220 18.98 3.59 -8.34
CA ILE A 220 17.63 4.12 -8.60
C ILE A 220 17.19 4.97 -7.40
N GLN A 221 16.66 6.17 -7.65
CA GLN A 221 16.06 6.96 -6.58
C GLN A 221 14.69 6.37 -6.20
N ILE A 222 14.43 6.24 -4.89
CA ILE A 222 13.19 5.68 -4.37
C ILE A 222 12.49 6.75 -3.53
N ILE A 223 11.22 7.01 -3.82
CA ILE A 223 10.33 7.80 -2.98
C ILE A 223 9.21 6.90 -2.55
N LEU A 224 9.10 6.65 -1.25
CA LEU A 224 8.06 5.79 -0.72
C LEU A 224 7.23 6.53 0.30
N VAL A 225 5.93 6.28 0.27
CA VAL A 225 5.00 6.77 1.27
C VAL A 225 4.52 5.60 2.11
N MET A 226 4.33 5.83 3.42
CA MET A 226 3.81 4.80 4.31
C MET A 226 2.99 5.37 5.45
N SER A 227 2.21 4.50 6.06
CA SER A 227 1.55 4.75 7.34
C SER A 227 2.56 4.68 8.49
N SER A 228 2.24 5.29 9.63
CA SER A 228 3.17 5.44 10.76
C SER A 228 3.49 4.14 11.54
N TYR A 229 3.05 2.97 11.06
CA TYR A 229 3.22 1.68 11.75
C TYR A 229 4.66 1.28 11.99
N HIS A 230 5.49 1.49 10.97
CA HIS A 230 6.87 1.04 10.98
C HIS A 230 7.82 2.19 11.31
N LEU A 231 7.32 3.30 11.86
CA LEU A 231 8.14 4.48 12.13
C LEU A 231 9.30 4.17 13.09
N GLU A 232 9.06 3.36 14.12
CA GLU A 232 10.11 2.90 15.04
C GLU A 232 11.19 2.10 14.30
N SER A 233 10.81 1.28 13.32
CA SER A 233 11.75 0.52 12.49
C SER A 233 12.60 1.41 11.57
N LEU A 234 12.19 2.65 11.33
CA LEU A 234 12.92 3.63 10.50
C LEU A 234 13.87 4.54 11.28
N GLN A 235 13.57 4.80 12.57
CA GLN A 235 14.18 5.87 13.37
C GLN A 235 15.72 5.82 13.50
N LEU A 236 16.36 4.71 13.13
CA LEU A 236 17.80 4.52 13.31
C LEU A 236 18.66 4.80 12.07
N LYS A 237 18.10 5.10 10.88
CA LYS A 237 18.92 5.08 9.66
C LYS A 237 18.80 6.24 8.66
N GLN A 238 17.70 6.98 8.56
CA GLN A 238 17.44 7.83 7.37
C GLN A 238 16.69 9.14 7.70
N SER A 239 16.78 10.15 6.81
CA SER A 239 15.93 11.35 6.90
C SER A 239 14.49 10.99 6.51
N ILE A 240 13.55 11.33 7.41
CA ILE A 240 12.13 11.02 7.29
C ILE A 240 11.35 12.33 7.23
N GLU A 241 10.52 12.49 6.21
CA GLU A 241 9.54 13.56 6.13
C GLU A 241 8.21 13.10 6.73
N ILE A 242 7.67 13.87 7.68
CA ILE A 242 6.40 13.55 8.33
C ILE A 242 5.32 14.48 7.78
N LEU A 243 4.39 13.93 7.00
CA LEU A 243 3.19 14.62 6.58
C LEU A 243 2.15 14.60 7.69
N HIS A 244 1.95 15.78 8.28
CA HIS A 244 0.88 16.00 9.25
C HIS A 244 -0.49 15.97 8.60
N GLU A 245 -1.48 15.62 9.42
CA GLU A 245 -2.88 15.55 9.02
C GLU A 245 -3.35 16.95 8.59
N THR A 246 -3.71 17.08 7.31
CA THR A 246 -4.42 18.27 6.84
C THR A 246 -5.88 18.13 7.30
N ASN A 247 -6.49 19.18 7.87
CA ASN A 247 -7.88 19.10 8.33
C ASN A 247 -8.83 18.90 7.14
N TYR A 248 -9.12 17.63 6.80
CA TYR A 248 -9.92 17.21 5.63
C TYR A 248 -11.40 17.58 5.71
N SER A 249 -11.89 17.95 6.90
CA SER A 249 -13.30 18.26 7.17
C SER A 249 -13.75 19.59 6.57
N ASP A 250 -12.83 20.50 6.28
CA ASP A 250 -13.16 21.79 5.68
C ASP A 250 -12.97 21.74 4.15
N SER A 251 -14.07 21.44 3.44
CA SER A 251 -14.08 21.40 1.97
C SER A 251 -13.63 22.72 1.31
N SER A 252 -13.73 23.85 2.02
CA SER A 252 -13.29 25.16 1.53
C SER A 252 -11.75 25.29 1.43
N LYS A 253 -11.01 24.42 2.13
CA LYS A 253 -9.54 24.43 2.16
C LYS A 253 -8.89 23.51 1.15
N ARG A 254 -9.66 22.69 0.41
CA ARG A 254 -9.09 21.81 -0.62
C ARG A 254 -8.73 22.60 -1.88
N SER A 255 -7.74 22.10 -2.61
CA SER A 255 -7.58 22.52 -4.00
C SER A 255 -8.68 21.90 -4.86
N LYS A 256 -9.05 22.62 -5.93
CA LYS A 256 -9.93 22.14 -7.00
C LYS A 256 -9.23 21.16 -7.93
N HIS A 257 -7.91 21.12 -7.90
CA HIS A 257 -7.08 20.17 -8.63
C HIS A 257 -6.62 19.10 -7.66
N GLY A 258 -6.62 17.85 -8.09
CA GLY A 258 -6.02 16.77 -7.32
C GLY A 258 -5.70 15.59 -8.22
N PHE A 259 -5.09 14.58 -7.62
CA PHE A 259 -4.77 13.36 -8.35
C PHE A 259 -6.05 12.60 -8.72
N ASN A 260 -6.10 12.14 -9.96
CA ASN A 260 -7.16 11.28 -10.45
C ASN A 260 -6.83 9.81 -10.11
N TYR A 261 -7.44 9.27 -9.05
CA TYR A 261 -7.18 7.89 -8.62
C TYR A 261 -7.50 6.84 -9.70
N ASP A 262 -8.51 7.10 -10.55
CA ASP A 262 -8.88 6.24 -11.66
C ASP A 262 -7.75 6.12 -12.72
N PHE A 263 -6.75 7.01 -12.66
CA PHE A 263 -5.59 6.95 -13.54
C PHE A 263 -4.69 5.74 -13.25
N TRP A 264 -4.61 5.27 -12.00
CA TRP A 264 -3.78 4.12 -11.63
C TRP A 264 -4.20 2.84 -12.34
N ASP A 265 -5.50 2.64 -12.52
CA ASP A 265 -6.06 1.47 -13.19
C ASP A 265 -6.21 1.67 -14.71
N SER A 266 -5.72 2.80 -15.25
CA SER A 266 -5.88 3.10 -16.67
C SER A 266 -4.94 2.25 -17.53
N ASP A 267 -5.47 1.74 -18.65
CA ASP A 267 -4.68 1.06 -19.69
C ASP A 267 -3.45 1.88 -20.11
N LEU A 268 -3.58 3.21 -20.14
CA LEU A 268 -2.49 4.12 -20.49
C LEU A 268 -1.35 4.03 -19.48
N PHE A 269 -1.67 4.07 -18.19
CA PHE A 269 -0.70 3.93 -17.12
C PHE A 269 -0.05 2.55 -17.15
N ILE A 270 -0.84 1.47 -17.22
CA ILE A 270 -0.34 0.09 -17.22
C ILE A 270 0.53 -0.20 -18.45
N LYS A 271 0.14 0.23 -19.65
CA LYS A 271 0.91 0.01 -20.88
C LYS A 271 2.22 0.78 -20.87
N ASN A 272 2.24 2.01 -20.37
CA ASN A 272 3.46 2.81 -20.24
C ASN A 272 4.40 2.24 -19.16
N GLN A 273 3.84 1.59 -18.14
CA GLN A 273 4.62 0.95 -17.09
C GLN A 273 5.22 -0.40 -17.50
N LEU A 274 4.73 -1.10 -18.54
CA LEU A 274 5.04 -2.52 -18.78
C LEU A 274 5.18 -2.92 -20.27
N SER A 275 5.54 -1.98 -21.14
CA SER A 275 5.43 -2.13 -22.61
C SER A 275 6.17 -3.34 -23.21
N ASN A 276 7.06 -4.02 -22.49
CA ASN A 276 7.91 -5.11 -23.00
C ASN A 276 7.84 -6.49 -22.28
N SER A 277 7.09 -6.67 -21.17
CA SER A 277 7.22 -7.91 -20.34
C SER A 277 6.04 -8.91 -20.38
N LEU A 278 5.09 -8.76 -21.30
CA LEU A 278 3.83 -9.53 -21.29
C LEU A 278 3.94 -11.02 -21.73
N ASN A 279 5.13 -11.56 -21.97
CA ASN A 279 5.28 -12.88 -22.62
C ASN A 279 5.18 -14.08 -21.66
N ASN A 280 5.50 -13.94 -20.36
CA ASN A 280 5.35 -15.00 -19.36
C ASN A 280 4.39 -14.56 -18.24
N LYS A 281 3.12 -14.98 -18.34
CA LYS A 281 2.05 -14.58 -17.41
C LYS A 281 1.82 -15.67 -16.37
N ASN A 282 2.37 -15.50 -15.18
CA ASN A 282 1.95 -16.31 -14.03
C ASN A 282 1.20 -15.45 -13.01
N ASN A 283 -0.03 -15.86 -12.70
CA ASN A 283 -0.85 -15.20 -11.69
C ASN A 283 -0.43 -15.63 -10.28
N LEU A 284 -0.48 -14.72 -9.31
CA LEU A 284 -0.36 -15.07 -7.90
C LEU A 284 -1.74 -15.42 -7.33
N VAL A 285 -1.95 -16.69 -6.98
CA VAL A 285 -3.24 -17.22 -6.49
C VAL A 285 -3.11 -17.59 -5.02
N GLN A 286 -3.98 -17.07 -4.17
CA GLN A 286 -3.95 -17.34 -2.72
C GLN A 286 -5.02 -18.32 -2.25
N TYR A 287 -6.19 -18.29 -2.89
CA TYR A 287 -7.33 -19.08 -2.45
C TYR A 287 -7.93 -19.85 -3.63
N VAL A 288 -7.95 -21.17 -3.51
CA VAL A 288 -8.60 -22.09 -4.45
C VAL A 288 -9.79 -22.70 -3.74
N ILE A 289 -10.99 -22.59 -4.34
CA ILE A 289 -12.23 -23.09 -3.77
C ILE A 289 -12.12 -24.58 -3.41
N ASN A 290 -12.75 -25.01 -2.33
CA ASN A 290 -12.75 -26.39 -1.81
C ASN A 290 -11.38 -26.97 -1.46
N SER A 291 -10.29 -26.23 -1.65
CA SER A 291 -8.96 -26.61 -1.19
C SER A 291 -8.75 -26.19 0.26
N LYS A 292 -7.84 -26.87 0.95
CA LYS A 292 -7.43 -26.49 2.30
C LYS A 292 -6.31 -25.46 2.25
N VAL A 293 -6.39 -24.44 3.11
CA VAL A 293 -5.25 -23.56 3.36
C VAL A 293 -4.18 -24.27 4.19
N GLU A 294 -2.92 -23.95 3.94
CA GLU A 294 -1.78 -24.56 4.66
C GLU A 294 -1.63 -24.05 6.10
N PHE A 295 -2.15 -22.87 6.39
CA PHE A 295 -2.06 -22.22 7.70
C PHE A 295 -3.23 -22.59 8.61
N GLU A 296 -3.03 -22.43 9.92
CA GLU A 296 -4.00 -22.79 10.96
C GLU A 296 -4.43 -21.55 11.75
N GLU A 297 -5.62 -21.62 12.36
CA GLU A 297 -6.04 -20.62 13.34
C GLU A 297 -5.04 -20.57 14.49
N ASN A 298 -4.76 -19.36 14.95
CA ASN A 298 -3.85 -19.12 16.06
C ASN A 298 -4.20 -17.78 16.71
N ILE A 299 -3.38 -17.33 17.66
CA ILE A 299 -3.59 -16.04 18.32
C ILE A 299 -3.60 -14.86 17.34
N ASP A 300 -2.94 -14.97 16.18
CA ASP A 300 -2.85 -13.91 15.17
C ASP A 300 -3.84 -14.08 14.01
N MET A 301 -4.54 -15.22 13.90
CA MET A 301 -5.38 -15.56 12.75
C MET A 301 -6.68 -16.27 13.16
N GLU A 302 -7.79 -15.81 12.61
CA GLU A 302 -9.13 -16.35 12.84
C GLU A 302 -9.83 -16.63 11.49
N PHE A 303 -10.43 -17.81 11.35
CA PHE A 303 -11.26 -18.20 10.22
C PHE A 303 -12.74 -18.04 10.56
N LYS A 304 -13.52 -17.61 9.57
CA LYS A 304 -14.97 -17.54 9.69
C LYS A 304 -15.64 -18.02 8.44
N GLU A 305 -16.50 -19.01 8.58
CA GLU A 305 -17.43 -19.38 7.54
C GLU A 305 -18.66 -18.47 7.59
N VAL A 306 -19.06 -17.93 6.44
CA VAL A 306 -20.29 -17.15 6.34
C VAL A 306 -21.44 -18.10 6.02
N LYS A 307 -22.21 -18.44 7.04
CA LYS A 307 -23.37 -19.35 6.94
C LYS A 307 -24.66 -18.55 6.80
N GLY A 308 -25.41 -18.76 5.72
CA GLY A 308 -26.74 -18.16 5.50
C GLY A 308 -26.86 -17.30 4.24
N ILE A 309 -28.07 -16.75 4.02
CA ILE A 309 -28.44 -16.04 2.78
C ILE A 309 -27.88 -14.61 2.75
N ASN A 310 -27.68 -13.97 3.91
CA ASN A 310 -27.16 -12.61 3.98
C ASN A 310 -25.71 -12.57 4.52
N PRO A 311 -24.71 -12.55 3.62
CA PRO A 311 -23.32 -12.62 4.02
C PRO A 311 -22.84 -11.35 4.72
N ILE A 312 -23.35 -10.17 4.33
CA ILE A 312 -22.95 -8.89 4.91
C ILE A 312 -23.36 -8.85 6.38
N ASP A 313 -24.63 -9.12 6.68
CA ASP A 313 -25.13 -9.06 8.06
C ASP A 313 -24.38 -10.03 8.98
N SER A 314 -24.02 -11.20 8.47
CA SER A 314 -23.22 -12.20 9.19
C SER A 314 -21.85 -11.65 9.60
N ILE A 315 -21.17 -10.95 8.69
CA ILE A 315 -19.87 -10.30 8.97
C ILE A 315 -20.06 -9.15 9.97
N ILE A 316 -21.01 -8.24 9.71
CA ILE A 316 -21.27 -7.05 10.54
C ILE A 316 -21.66 -7.41 11.98
N SER A 317 -22.33 -8.55 12.18
CA SER A 317 -22.77 -8.99 13.51
C SER A 317 -21.63 -9.24 14.50
N SER A 318 -20.40 -9.49 14.01
CA SER A 318 -19.31 -9.99 14.84
C SER A 318 -17.93 -9.38 14.55
N VAL A 319 -17.76 -8.62 13.46
CA VAL A 319 -16.48 -8.02 13.07
C VAL A 319 -15.88 -7.13 14.16
N ASP A 320 -16.68 -6.29 14.83
CA ASP A 320 -16.22 -5.40 15.90
C ASP A 320 -15.69 -6.19 17.11
N GLN A 321 -16.33 -7.28 17.48
CA GLN A 321 -15.89 -8.14 18.59
C GLN A 321 -14.49 -8.71 18.33
N TYR A 322 -14.20 -9.11 17.09
CA TYR A 322 -12.88 -9.62 16.72
C TYR A 322 -11.84 -8.50 16.66
N VAL A 323 -12.17 -7.35 16.08
CA VAL A 323 -11.26 -6.20 16.04
C VAL A 323 -10.91 -5.74 17.45
N VAL A 324 -11.91 -5.59 18.32
CA VAL A 324 -11.72 -5.27 19.75
C VAL A 324 -10.85 -6.31 20.45
N ALA A 325 -11.08 -7.61 20.19
CA ALA A 325 -10.28 -8.68 20.77
C ALA A 325 -8.79 -8.57 20.40
N TYR A 326 -8.48 -8.20 19.16
CA TYR A 326 -7.11 -8.01 18.71
C TYR A 326 -6.46 -6.73 19.25
N LEU A 327 -7.21 -5.62 19.33
CA LEU A 327 -6.71 -4.35 19.89
C LEU A 327 -6.39 -4.45 21.38
N ASN A 328 -7.13 -5.32 22.09
CA ASN A 328 -6.96 -5.51 23.52
C ASN A 328 -5.89 -6.53 23.90
N VAL A 329 -5.04 -6.98 22.98
CA VAL A 329 -3.90 -7.86 23.30
C VAL A 329 -2.61 -7.21 22.86
N LYS A 330 -1.61 -7.17 23.75
CA LYS A 330 -0.28 -6.64 23.43
C LYS A 330 0.40 -7.56 22.43
N ARG A 331 0.61 -7.08 21.22
CA ARG A 331 1.18 -7.85 20.10
C ARG A 331 1.98 -6.98 19.16
N ASN A 332 2.90 -7.60 18.44
CA ASN A 332 3.74 -6.99 17.42
C ASN A 332 3.42 -7.48 16.00
N LYS A 333 2.42 -8.35 15.85
CA LYS A 333 1.97 -8.91 14.57
C LYS A 333 0.56 -8.43 14.22
N ILE A 334 0.29 -8.37 12.92
CA ILE A 334 -1.03 -8.04 12.36
C ILE A 334 -2.01 -9.19 12.67
N GLY A 335 -3.20 -8.86 13.18
CA GLY A 335 -4.32 -9.79 13.32
C GLY A 335 -5.06 -9.96 12.02
N LYS A 336 -5.42 -11.19 11.67
CA LYS A 336 -6.13 -11.49 10.44
C LYS A 336 -7.42 -12.22 10.74
N ILE A 337 -8.52 -11.66 10.26
CA ILE A 337 -9.82 -12.32 10.29
C ILE A 337 -10.20 -12.63 8.85
N LEU A 338 -10.39 -13.91 8.53
CA LEU A 338 -10.61 -14.41 7.18
C LEU A 338 -12.03 -14.96 7.07
N TRP A 339 -12.96 -14.17 6.52
CA TRP A 339 -14.30 -14.68 6.20
C TRP A 339 -14.31 -15.38 4.85
N GLY A 340 -14.91 -16.57 4.81
CA GLY A 340 -14.93 -17.48 3.66
C GLY A 340 -14.00 -18.68 3.81
N ILE A 341 -13.44 -18.91 4.99
CA ILE A 341 -12.69 -20.13 5.33
C ILE A 341 -13.45 -20.84 6.45
N SER A 342 -13.73 -22.13 6.29
CA SER A 342 -14.37 -22.96 7.30
C SER A 342 -13.40 -23.40 8.39
N ASP A 343 -13.95 -23.85 9.52
CA ASP A 343 -13.18 -24.31 10.68
C ASP A 343 -12.23 -25.48 10.35
N ASP A 344 -12.54 -26.28 9.31
CA ASP A 344 -11.70 -27.38 8.82
C ASP A 344 -10.62 -26.96 7.80
N ARG A 345 -10.41 -25.65 7.65
CA ARG A 345 -9.47 -24.95 6.74
C ARG A 345 -9.88 -24.92 5.28
N THR A 346 -11.11 -25.29 4.95
CA THR A 346 -11.57 -25.31 3.56
C THR A 346 -11.93 -23.91 3.08
N VAL A 347 -11.45 -23.54 1.88
CA VAL A 347 -11.83 -22.30 1.21
C VAL A 347 -13.25 -22.46 0.68
N VAL A 348 -14.20 -21.73 1.26
CA VAL A 348 -15.62 -21.71 0.86
C VAL A 348 -15.95 -20.46 0.04
N GLY A 349 -15.32 -19.34 0.39
CA GLY A 349 -15.58 -18.03 -0.20
C GLY A 349 -16.92 -17.42 0.24
N VAL A 350 -17.02 -16.11 0.08
CA VAL A 350 -18.22 -15.31 0.31
C VAL A 350 -18.70 -14.79 -1.03
N ARG A 351 -19.96 -15.07 -1.38
CA ARG A 351 -20.55 -14.54 -2.61
C ARG A 351 -20.97 -13.09 -2.40
N LEU A 352 -20.45 -12.17 -3.21
CA LEU A 352 -20.79 -10.75 -3.19
C LEU A 352 -20.92 -10.20 -4.61
N GLU A 353 -22.11 -9.72 -4.95
CA GLU A 353 -22.36 -8.98 -6.18
C GLU A 353 -21.70 -7.60 -6.12
N TYR A 354 -21.48 -6.95 -7.28
CA TYR A 354 -20.73 -5.69 -7.37
C TYR A 354 -21.18 -4.61 -6.35
N ARG A 355 -22.48 -4.37 -6.23
CA ARG A 355 -23.05 -3.38 -5.29
C ARG A 355 -22.86 -3.75 -3.82
N GLU A 356 -22.71 -5.03 -3.52
CA GLU A 356 -22.54 -5.56 -2.17
C GLU A 356 -21.12 -5.36 -1.64
N ARG A 357 -20.13 -5.26 -2.54
CA ARG A 357 -18.72 -5.05 -2.17
C ARG A 357 -18.52 -3.69 -1.48
N ASP A 358 -19.01 -2.63 -2.08
CA ASP A 358 -18.93 -1.26 -1.53
C ASP A 358 -19.83 -1.07 -0.31
N LYS A 359 -20.96 -1.79 -0.29
CA LYS A 359 -21.83 -1.84 0.89
C LYS A 359 -21.10 -2.49 2.06
N LEU A 360 -20.51 -3.68 1.87
CA LEU A 360 -19.75 -4.38 2.91
C LEU A 360 -18.64 -3.50 3.47
N LYS A 361 -17.80 -2.90 2.61
CA LYS A 361 -16.72 -2.01 3.06
C LYS A 361 -17.25 -0.86 3.92
N ARG A 362 -18.31 -0.16 3.47
CA ARG A 362 -18.93 0.93 4.25
C ARG A 362 -19.52 0.44 5.56
N ASP A 363 -20.26 -0.65 5.55
CA ASP A 363 -20.97 -1.15 6.72
C ASP A 363 -19.97 -1.63 7.79
N VAL A 364 -18.87 -2.28 7.40
CA VAL A 364 -17.79 -2.64 8.33
C VAL A 364 -17.16 -1.38 8.91
N VAL A 365 -16.81 -0.38 8.10
CA VAL A 365 -16.24 0.88 8.61
C VAL A 365 -17.18 1.57 9.59
N ASN A 366 -18.48 1.66 9.26
CA ASN A 366 -19.50 2.21 10.16
C ASN A 366 -19.57 1.42 11.46
N LYS A 367 -19.50 0.09 11.39
CA LYS A 367 -19.52 -0.78 12.56
C LYS A 367 -18.29 -0.58 13.45
N LEU A 368 -17.10 -0.46 12.86
CA LEU A 368 -15.84 -0.23 13.57
C LEU A 368 -15.72 1.19 14.15
N SER A 369 -16.38 2.19 13.54
CA SER A 369 -16.44 3.55 14.11
C SER A 369 -17.22 3.65 15.43
N GLN A 370 -18.00 2.62 15.78
CA GLN A 370 -18.71 2.53 17.06
C GLN A 370 -17.83 1.99 18.19
N ILE A 371 -16.61 1.55 17.90
CA ILE A 371 -15.66 1.11 18.93
C ILE A 371 -15.27 2.31 19.79
N SER A 372 -15.25 2.10 21.10
CA SER A 372 -14.81 3.09 22.08
C SER A 372 -13.61 2.55 22.85
N PRO A 373 -12.53 3.29 23.05
CA PRO A 373 -12.20 4.59 22.45
C PRO A 373 -12.15 4.55 20.91
N PRO A 374 -12.31 5.69 20.21
CA PRO A 374 -12.27 5.73 18.75
C PRO A 374 -10.97 5.15 18.18
N VAL A 375 -11.11 4.19 17.26
CA VAL A 375 -9.97 3.54 16.60
C VAL A 375 -9.60 4.33 15.34
N PRO A 376 -8.33 4.78 15.19
CA PRO A 376 -7.90 5.44 13.96
C PRO A 376 -8.12 4.52 12.75
N SER A 377 -8.63 5.07 11.64
CA SER A 377 -9.00 4.30 10.43
C SER A 377 -7.85 3.53 9.80
N GLN A 378 -6.62 3.94 10.09
CA GLN A 378 -5.43 3.23 9.65
C GLN A 378 -5.33 1.85 10.32
N VAL A 379 -5.74 1.71 11.59
CA VAL A 379 -5.43 0.55 12.45
C VAL A 379 -6.06 -0.74 11.93
N TYR A 380 -6.99 -0.64 11.00
CA TYR A 380 -7.56 -1.79 10.32
C TYR A 380 -7.61 -1.59 8.80
N SER A 381 -7.61 -2.68 8.05
CA SER A 381 -7.88 -2.68 6.61
C SER A 381 -8.81 -3.82 6.24
N ILE A 382 -9.56 -3.64 5.16
CA ILE A 382 -10.54 -4.62 4.67
C ILE A 382 -10.27 -4.88 3.20
N SER A 383 -9.95 -6.12 2.87
CA SER A 383 -9.61 -6.55 1.51
C SER A 383 -10.57 -7.63 1.04
N LEU A 384 -10.97 -7.54 -0.22
CA LEU A 384 -11.72 -8.61 -0.90
C LEU A 384 -10.71 -9.32 -1.80
N VAL A 385 -10.36 -10.55 -1.42
CA VAL A 385 -9.34 -11.34 -2.12
C VAL A 385 -10.03 -12.37 -3.00
N ASP A 386 -9.68 -12.38 -4.28
CA ASP A 386 -10.24 -13.27 -5.29
C ASP A 386 -10.08 -14.76 -4.94
N VAL A 387 -11.11 -15.54 -5.25
CA VAL A 387 -11.11 -17.01 -5.16
C VAL A 387 -11.07 -17.62 -6.56
N TYR A 388 -10.27 -18.67 -6.71
CA TYR A 388 -10.04 -19.36 -7.98
C TYR A 388 -10.61 -20.78 -7.94
N ASP A 389 -10.88 -21.35 -9.11
CA ASP A 389 -11.21 -22.77 -9.25
C ASP A 389 -9.94 -23.65 -9.33
N ASP A 390 -10.12 -24.97 -9.36
CA ASP A 390 -9.03 -25.95 -9.47
C ASP A 390 -8.21 -25.81 -10.76
N ASN A 391 -8.74 -25.07 -11.75
CA ASN A 391 -8.04 -24.74 -13.00
C ASN A 391 -7.32 -23.39 -12.95
N MET A 392 -7.24 -22.74 -11.78
CA MET A 392 -6.66 -21.42 -11.56
C MET A 392 -7.39 -20.31 -12.32
N LYS A 393 -8.68 -20.50 -12.59
CA LYS A 393 -9.54 -19.48 -13.18
C LYS A 393 -10.28 -18.72 -12.09
N LEU A 394 -10.35 -17.40 -12.23
CA LEU A 394 -11.09 -16.53 -11.31
C LEU A 394 -12.57 -16.95 -11.23
N ILE A 395 -13.09 -17.11 -10.01
CA ILE A 395 -14.51 -17.30 -9.76
C ILE A 395 -15.12 -15.92 -9.50
N GLU A 396 -15.89 -15.43 -10.47
CA GLU A 396 -16.54 -14.13 -10.35
C GLU A 396 -17.47 -14.06 -9.12
N ASN A 397 -17.52 -12.87 -8.51
CA ASN A 397 -18.36 -12.57 -7.35
C ASN A 397 -18.10 -13.46 -6.12
N ARG A 398 -16.93 -14.11 -6.01
CA ARG A 398 -16.56 -14.92 -4.85
C ARG A 398 -15.22 -14.48 -4.26
N TYR A 399 -15.23 -14.19 -2.96
CA TYR A 399 -14.11 -13.56 -2.27
C TYR A 399 -13.81 -14.20 -0.92
N ILE A 400 -12.56 -14.13 -0.48
CA ILE A 400 -12.22 -14.13 0.93
C ILE A 400 -12.22 -12.68 1.41
N ILE A 401 -12.92 -12.39 2.50
CA ILE A 401 -12.89 -11.07 3.12
C ILE A 401 -11.83 -11.10 4.20
N GLU A 402 -10.74 -10.39 3.98
CA GLU A 402 -9.66 -10.25 4.95
C GLU A 402 -9.84 -8.94 5.72
N VAL A 403 -9.99 -9.00 7.04
CA VAL A 403 -9.85 -7.83 7.91
C VAL A 403 -8.55 -7.94 8.66
N ASN A 404 -7.63 -7.02 8.39
CA ASN A 404 -6.36 -6.91 9.07
C ASN A 404 -6.49 -5.91 10.23
N VAL A 405 -5.93 -6.23 11.39
CA VAL A 405 -5.87 -5.36 12.56
C VAL A 405 -4.41 -5.16 12.94
N HIS A 406 -3.92 -3.94 12.75
CA HIS A 406 -2.55 -3.56 13.07
C HIS A 406 -2.34 -3.47 14.58
N PRO A 407 -1.12 -3.78 15.06
CA PRO A 407 -0.72 -3.47 16.41
C PRO A 407 -1.01 -2.00 16.75
N TYR A 408 -1.78 -1.79 17.82
CA TYR A 408 -2.10 -0.46 18.31
C TYR A 408 -2.15 -0.50 19.83
N SER A 409 -1.33 0.32 20.47
CA SER A 409 -1.26 0.41 21.92
C SER A 409 -2.12 1.55 22.41
N TYR A 410 -2.90 1.29 23.46
CA TYR A 410 -3.70 2.30 24.13
C TYR A 410 -3.77 1.98 25.63
N GLU A 411 -3.92 3.02 26.46
CA GLU A 411 -3.93 2.87 27.92
C GLU A 411 -5.19 2.14 28.42
N TYR A 412 -6.31 2.35 27.73
CA TYR A 412 -7.60 1.75 28.08
C TYR A 412 -7.94 0.58 27.15
N PHE A 413 -8.82 -0.29 27.63
CA PHE A 413 -9.45 -1.28 26.75
C PHE A 413 -10.36 -0.61 25.72
N PHE A 414 -10.39 -1.22 24.55
CA PHE A 414 -11.43 -1.02 23.57
C PHE A 414 -12.66 -1.85 23.91
N SER A 415 -13.83 -1.30 23.66
CA SER A 415 -15.14 -1.94 23.74
C SER A 415 -15.88 -1.79 22.42
N THR A 416 -16.77 -2.75 22.13
CA THR A 416 -17.69 -2.62 21.00
C THR A 416 -18.69 -1.48 21.24
N GLY A 417 -19.50 -1.13 20.22
CA GLY A 417 -20.61 -0.18 20.40
C GLY A 417 -21.70 -0.63 21.39
N LYS A 418 -21.56 -1.82 21.99
CA LYS A 418 -22.41 -2.35 23.08
C LYS A 418 -21.68 -2.40 24.42
N ASP A 419 -20.56 -1.71 24.55
CA ASP A 419 -19.69 -1.68 25.73
C ASP A 419 -19.14 -3.05 26.14
N GLU A 420 -18.99 -3.96 25.17
CA GLU A 420 -18.44 -5.29 25.41
C GLU A 420 -16.94 -5.31 25.16
N VAL A 421 -16.17 -5.78 26.13
CA VAL A 421 -14.72 -5.93 26.04
C VAL A 421 -14.36 -7.38 25.74
N PHE A 422 -13.55 -7.58 24.70
CA PHE A 422 -13.04 -8.89 24.30
C PHE A 422 -11.52 -8.88 24.28
N ILE A 423 -10.91 -10.05 24.47
CA ILE A 423 -9.50 -10.31 24.18
C ILE A 423 -9.38 -11.51 23.25
N LYS A 424 -8.31 -11.56 22.46
CA LYS A 424 -7.97 -12.72 21.64
C LYS A 424 -7.16 -13.72 22.46
N THR A 425 -7.50 -14.99 22.35
CA THR A 425 -6.77 -16.14 22.89
C THR A 425 -6.53 -17.17 21.79
N ASP A 426 -5.76 -18.22 22.07
CA ASP A 426 -5.57 -19.34 21.14
C ASP A 426 -6.90 -20.03 20.77
N GLY A 427 -7.89 -20.01 21.66
CA GLY A 427 -9.22 -20.56 21.43
C GLY A 427 -10.23 -19.60 20.77
N GLY A 428 -9.78 -18.44 20.27
CA GLY A 428 -10.65 -17.44 19.64
C GLY A 428 -10.83 -16.17 20.50
N LYS A 429 -11.91 -15.42 20.26
CA LYS A 429 -12.24 -14.25 21.08
C LYS A 429 -12.91 -14.66 22.39
N ARG A 430 -12.58 -13.98 23.48
CA ARG A 430 -13.19 -14.19 24.80
C ARG A 430 -13.65 -12.87 25.38
N LYS A 431 -14.93 -12.81 25.80
CA LYS A 431 -15.48 -11.64 26.50
C LYS A 431 -14.91 -11.58 27.92
N LEU A 432 -14.42 -10.42 28.33
CA LEU A 432 -13.94 -10.18 29.69
C LEU A 432 -15.07 -9.76 30.63
N LYS A 433 -15.03 -10.28 31.85
CA LYS A 433 -15.81 -9.77 32.99
C LYS A 433 -15.07 -8.61 33.65
N VAL A 434 -15.81 -7.83 34.45
CA VAL A 434 -15.28 -6.63 35.13
C VAL A 434 -14.01 -6.90 35.94
N HIS A 435 -13.99 -7.96 36.75
CA HIS A 435 -12.80 -8.30 37.55
C HIS A 435 -11.62 -8.74 36.67
N GLU A 436 -11.86 -9.42 35.55
CA GLU A 436 -10.80 -9.85 34.63
C GLU A 436 -10.17 -8.63 33.93
N MET A 437 -10.98 -7.63 33.58
CA MET A 437 -10.46 -6.36 33.05
C MET A 437 -9.54 -5.66 34.06
N GLN A 438 -9.89 -5.66 35.34
CA GLN A 438 -9.05 -5.06 36.39
C GLN A 438 -7.71 -5.79 36.55
N ILE A 439 -7.72 -7.12 36.50
CA ILE A 439 -6.50 -7.94 36.58
C ILE A 439 -5.58 -7.63 35.39
N GLU A 440 -6.14 -7.62 34.18
CA GLU A 440 -5.40 -7.40 32.94
C GLU A 440 -4.89 -5.95 32.78
N LEU A 441 -5.57 -4.95 33.37
CA LEU A 441 -5.05 -3.58 33.43
C LEU A 441 -3.88 -3.46 34.41
N THR A 442 -3.95 -4.17 35.54
CA THR A 442 -2.88 -4.16 36.55
C THR A 442 -1.60 -4.78 35.99
N SER A 443 -1.72 -5.94 35.31
CA SER A 443 -0.56 -6.62 34.71
C SER A 443 0.15 -5.79 33.63
N ARG A 444 -0.56 -4.88 32.96
CA ARG A 444 0.02 -3.96 31.96
C ARG A 444 0.85 -2.83 32.55
N ARG A 445 0.60 -2.46 33.81
CA ARG A 445 1.28 -1.36 34.51
C ARG A 445 2.56 -1.79 35.22
N GLU A 446 2.75 -3.10 35.39
CA GLU A 446 3.92 -3.68 36.06
C GLU A 446 5.10 -3.98 35.11
N ILE A 447 4.99 -3.55 33.83
CA ILE A 447 6.05 -3.59 32.80
C ILE A 447 6.36 -2.15 32.39
#